data_AF-W3AR87-F1
#
_entry.id   AF-W3AR87-F1
#
_cell.length_a   1.000
_cell.length_b   1.000
_cell.length_c   1.000
_cell.angle_alpha   90.00
_cell.angle_beta   90.00
_cell.angle_gamma   90.00
#
_symmetry.space_group_name_H-M   'P 1'
#
loop_
_entity.id
_entity.type
_entity.pdbx_description
1 polymer ?
#
loop_
_entity_poly.entity_id
_entity_poly.type
_entity_poly.pdbx_seq_one_letter_code
_entity_poly.pdbx_strand_id
1 'polypeptide(L)'
;MMNIFDKKNTDNIKGDAGKKNGTSVNNSDNIMELCSLERRLLCSLGPNSTISTKDDGPNETLIMSVSTRKGGDTETTDFLSCEYTSTDNKKEIEKMMDILSSDLQKSRSKGTKYFIVPETGLDLYAYIKNRPDLEIDMDDLANEILNNNDKKFRTDFVRHIQEGKKVNIFIALNNLYNKVAYSMLKNAYNMYSGVHFYEIEPDTTGGDITWQNSTVESYLSLYRNVMNIGIGITGQEPAYTLALVQTEEKSVISQVATLTMTPLNAREELLEAQAIGHARDMLKVGQKKSLSTEVVEKAIRDMAKEAALYKYDEYRYHEFETMATNSKHIENGLCIVKLPFNDATLIQNYFIEAHTGLLTIIQEKELYYYGKPETIFLLTDEYGWSLNKEGIAHKDFDNRKAIYELSDMTTKREFIKSLNATIENRSSLRQAYDSISKISKRFNENMGIDMEGQFKLLKYVDAIKDDETKMKSVRRIITETLTPRSTFNPFGELFNHNFFNQK
;
A
#
# COMPACT_ATOMS: atom_id res chain seq x y z
N MET A 1 -50.39 -16.23 25.16
CA MET A 1 -49.79 -15.74 26.41
C MET A 1 -48.61 -16.63 26.75
N MET A 2 -47.44 -16.01 27.02
CA MET A 2 -46.45 -16.32 28.07
C MET A 2 -46.63 -17.64 28.84
N ASN A 3 -45.63 -18.40 29.27
CA ASN A 3 -44.19 -18.21 29.51
C ASN A 3 -43.67 -19.57 30.03
N ILE A 4 -42.51 -20.09 29.57
CA ILE A 4 -41.16 -19.95 30.15
C ILE A 4 -40.75 -21.11 31.11
N PHE A 5 -39.71 -21.83 30.68
CA PHE A 5 -38.49 -22.30 31.40
C PHE A 5 -38.65 -23.18 32.68
N ASP A 6 -37.76 -24.11 33.05
CA ASP A 6 -36.40 -24.46 32.58
C ASP A 6 -35.95 -25.83 33.16
N LYS A 7 -35.01 -26.47 32.43
CA LYS A 7 -33.82 -27.24 32.89
C LYS A 7 -33.99 -28.54 33.73
N LYS A 8 -33.18 -29.59 33.58
CA LYS A 8 -31.71 -29.63 33.30
C LYS A 8 -31.23 -31.07 32.95
N ASN A 9 -30.22 -31.14 32.07
CA ASN A 9 -29.05 -32.04 31.95
C ASN A 9 -29.12 -33.56 32.24
N THR A 10 -28.55 -34.39 31.33
CA THR A 10 -27.14 -34.89 31.38
C THR A 10 -26.77 -35.78 30.18
N ASP A 11 -25.63 -35.46 29.55
CA ASP A 11 -24.52 -36.29 29.03
C ASP A 11 -24.72 -37.53 28.11
N ASN A 12 -24.20 -37.48 26.88
CA ASN A 12 -22.85 -38.00 26.51
C ASN A 12 -22.56 -38.06 24.97
N ILE A 13 -21.49 -37.35 24.57
CA ILE A 13 -20.30 -37.80 23.78
C ILE A 13 -20.36 -38.11 22.25
N LYS A 14 -19.55 -37.31 21.53
CA LYS A 14 -18.72 -37.49 20.30
C LYS A 14 -19.29 -37.28 18.89
N GLY A 15 -18.62 -36.38 18.14
CA GLY A 15 -18.44 -36.51 16.69
C GLY A 15 -18.33 -35.21 15.85
N ASP A 16 -17.17 -34.57 15.89
CA ASP A 16 -16.48 -33.83 14.82
C ASP A 16 -17.18 -32.69 14.01
N ALA A 17 -16.73 -31.44 14.22
CA ALA A 17 -16.83 -30.34 13.25
C ALA A 17 -15.73 -29.28 13.48
N GLY A 18 -14.72 -29.32 12.59
CA GLY A 18 -14.16 -28.16 11.89
C GLY A 18 -13.72 -26.93 12.70
N LYS A 19 -12.45 -26.95 13.14
CA LYS A 19 -11.68 -25.80 13.64
C LYS A 19 -11.68 -24.61 12.67
N LYS A 20 -12.10 -23.43 13.15
CA LYS A 20 -11.58 -22.14 12.69
C LYS A 20 -10.27 -21.88 13.44
N ASN A 21 -9.14 -21.95 12.74
CA ASN A 21 -7.85 -21.49 13.22
C ASN A 21 -7.85 -19.95 13.23
N GLY A 22 -8.19 -19.35 14.36
CA GLY A 22 -7.57 -18.10 14.76
C GLY A 22 -6.18 -18.46 15.28
N THR A 23 -5.13 -18.15 14.52
CA THR A 23 -3.74 -18.26 14.96
C THR A 23 -3.49 -17.18 16.01
N SER A 24 -3.91 -17.47 17.24
CA SER A 24 -3.22 -17.02 18.44
C SER A 24 -1.75 -17.40 18.27
N VAL A 25 -0.88 -16.41 18.05
CA VAL A 25 0.56 -16.61 18.17
C VAL A 25 0.81 -17.05 19.61
N ASN A 26 1.21 -18.31 19.78
CA ASN A 26 1.59 -18.85 21.08
C ASN A 26 2.79 -18.06 21.61
N ASN A 27 2.56 -17.28 22.66
CA ASN A 27 3.56 -16.48 23.38
C ASN A 27 4.54 -17.31 24.23
N SER A 28 4.71 -18.61 23.93
CA SER A 28 5.42 -19.55 24.80
C SER A 28 6.92 -19.69 24.54
N ASP A 29 7.45 -19.21 23.41
CA ASP A 29 8.83 -19.53 22.98
C ASP A 29 9.75 -18.30 22.76
N ASN A 30 9.32 -17.08 23.09
CA ASN A 30 10.16 -15.89 22.93
C ASN A 30 11.15 -15.74 24.09
N ILE A 31 12.26 -16.48 23.99
CA ILE A 31 13.44 -16.30 24.86
C ILE A 31 14.36 -15.28 24.20
N MET A 32 14.68 -14.21 24.94
CA MET A 32 15.67 -13.21 24.54
C MET A 32 16.98 -13.48 25.28
N GLU A 33 18.08 -13.61 24.55
CA GLU A 33 19.42 -13.77 25.12
C GLU A 33 20.06 -12.40 25.36
N LEU A 34 20.49 -12.15 26.60
CA LEU A 34 21.26 -10.97 26.95
C LEU A 34 22.74 -11.29 26.73
N CYS A 35 23.40 -10.52 25.88
CA CYS A 35 24.80 -10.70 25.51
C CYS A 35 25.65 -9.53 25.97
N SER A 36 26.92 -9.77 26.27
CA SER A 36 27.91 -8.72 26.49
C SER A 36 28.22 -7.95 25.21
N LEU A 37 28.90 -6.80 25.35
CA LEU A 37 29.50 -6.07 24.22
C LEU A 37 30.44 -6.95 23.38
N GLU A 38 31.09 -7.92 24.02
CA GLU A 38 31.95 -8.91 23.37
C GLU A 38 31.19 -10.14 22.82
N ARG A 39 29.84 -10.08 22.77
CA ARG A 39 28.95 -11.12 22.27
C ARG A 39 29.00 -12.44 23.04
N ARG A 40 29.35 -12.39 24.33
CA ARG A 40 29.24 -13.55 25.22
C ARG A 40 27.82 -13.61 25.79
N LEU A 41 27.23 -14.79 25.87
CA LEU A 41 25.93 -14.99 26.51
C LEU A 41 26.06 -14.73 28.02
N LEU A 42 25.26 -13.80 28.56
CA LEU A 42 25.20 -13.48 29.98
C LEU A 42 24.04 -14.21 30.66
N CYS A 43 22.83 -14.03 30.14
CA CYS A 43 21.64 -14.73 30.65
C CYS A 43 20.50 -14.75 29.62
N SER A 44 19.43 -15.49 29.93
CA SER A 44 18.25 -15.59 29.07
C SER A 44 17.03 -15.03 29.78
N LEU A 45 16.33 -14.11 29.11
CA LEU A 45 15.10 -13.49 29.55
C LEU A 45 13.90 -14.20 28.90
N GLY A 46 13.30 -15.12 29.65
CA GLY A 46 12.11 -15.86 29.23
C GLY A 46 10.78 -15.20 29.65
N PRO A 47 9.64 -15.87 29.37
CA PRO A 47 8.30 -15.39 29.75
C PRO A 47 8.12 -15.25 31.27
N ASN A 48 8.78 -16.12 32.04
CA ASN A 48 8.72 -16.16 33.50
C ASN A 48 9.90 -15.43 34.17
N SER A 49 10.61 -14.59 33.42
CA SER A 49 11.75 -13.84 33.91
C SER A 49 11.35 -12.39 34.22
N THR A 50 11.89 -11.86 35.33
CA THR A 50 11.72 -10.48 35.77
C THR A 50 13.07 -9.80 35.92
N ILE A 51 13.17 -8.54 35.48
CA ILE A 51 14.35 -7.70 35.67
C ILE A 51 14.16 -6.94 36.98
N SER A 52 15.19 -6.92 37.82
CA SER A 52 15.18 -6.20 39.09
C SER A 52 16.48 -5.45 39.29
N THR A 53 16.40 -4.27 39.89
CA THR A 53 17.55 -3.49 40.34
C THR A 53 17.68 -3.64 41.85
N LYS A 54 18.87 -4.00 42.33
CA LYS A 54 19.21 -4.14 43.74
C LYS A 54 20.31 -3.16 44.10
N ASP A 55 20.18 -2.53 45.26
CA ASP A 55 21.23 -1.74 45.89
C ASP A 55 22.05 -2.61 46.84
N ASP A 56 23.35 -2.76 46.54
CA ASP A 56 24.33 -3.40 47.41
C ASP A 56 25.08 -2.32 48.21
N GLY A 57 24.35 -1.74 49.17
CA GLY A 57 24.82 -0.63 50.00
C GLY A 57 26.22 -0.80 50.63
N PRO A 58 26.64 -2.00 51.10
CA PRO A 58 28.00 -2.22 51.61
C PRO A 58 29.12 -2.01 50.59
N ASN A 59 28.84 -2.26 49.31
CA ASN A 59 29.80 -2.12 48.21
C ASN A 59 29.53 -0.87 47.36
N GLU A 60 28.62 0.01 47.80
CA GLU A 60 28.19 1.20 47.06
C GLU A 60 27.90 0.91 45.58
N THR A 61 27.21 -0.21 45.31
CA THR A 61 27.02 -0.73 43.95
C THR A 61 25.54 -1.01 43.66
N LEU A 62 25.03 -0.50 42.55
CA LEU A 62 23.73 -0.90 42.00
C LEU A 62 23.92 -2.07 41.03
N ILE A 63 23.09 -3.10 41.17
CA ILE A 63 23.18 -4.34 40.39
C ILE A 63 21.83 -4.59 39.71
N MET A 64 21.82 -4.79 38.39
CA MET A 64 20.65 -5.31 37.69
C MET A 64 20.77 -6.81 37.46
N SER A 65 19.67 -7.51 37.74
CA SER A 65 19.60 -8.96 37.68
C SER A 65 18.36 -9.42 36.93
N VAL A 66 18.48 -10.57 36.25
CA VAL A 66 17.34 -11.32 35.73
C VAL A 66 17.02 -12.44 36.70
N SER A 67 15.79 -12.46 37.22
CA SER A 67 15.27 -13.55 38.04
C SER A 67 14.32 -14.40 37.21
N THR A 68 14.58 -15.70 37.09
CA THR A 68 13.76 -16.66 36.33
C THR A 68 13.20 -17.73 37.25
N ARG A 69 11.87 -17.93 37.21
CA ARG A 69 11.24 -19.03 37.96
C ARG A 69 11.29 -20.33 37.16
N LYS A 70 11.96 -21.35 37.70
CA LYS A 70 11.96 -22.73 37.19
C LYS A 70 11.58 -23.69 38.30
N GLY A 71 10.46 -24.39 38.13
CA GLY A 71 10.12 -25.56 38.97
C GLY A 71 9.98 -25.31 40.47
N GLY A 72 9.75 -24.06 40.91
CA GLY A 72 9.62 -23.69 42.33
C GLY A 72 10.82 -22.89 42.86
N ASP A 73 11.97 -22.96 42.20
CA ASP A 73 13.17 -22.19 42.54
C ASP A 73 13.30 -20.94 41.64
N THR A 74 13.87 -19.88 42.21
CA THR A 74 14.18 -18.63 41.51
C THR A 74 15.68 -18.58 41.25
N GLU A 75 16.08 -18.69 39.98
CA GLU A 75 17.47 -18.46 39.55
C GLU A 75 17.64 -16.97 39.28
N THR A 76 18.58 -16.32 39.95
CA THR A 76 18.93 -14.90 39.72
C THR A 76 20.30 -14.83 39.06
N THR A 77 20.42 -14.07 37.97
CA THR A 77 21.68 -13.82 37.26
C THR A 77 21.90 -12.33 37.12
N ASP A 78 23.02 -11.84 37.65
CA ASP A 78 23.43 -10.44 37.56
C ASP A 78 24.08 -10.19 36.20
N PHE A 79 23.74 -9.08 35.55
CA PHE A 79 24.26 -8.76 34.21
C PHE A 79 24.81 -7.34 34.06
N LEU A 80 24.53 -6.44 35.01
CA LEU A 80 25.05 -5.08 35.03
C LEU A 80 25.38 -4.69 36.46
N SER A 81 26.56 -4.13 36.67
CA SER A 81 27.02 -3.62 37.96
C SER A 81 27.53 -2.19 37.81
N CYS A 82 27.08 -1.29 38.67
CA CYS A 82 27.44 0.13 38.64
C CYS A 82 27.78 0.64 40.02
N GLU A 83 29.05 0.97 40.24
CA GLU A 83 29.51 1.64 41.45
C GLU A 83 28.98 3.08 41.49
N TYR A 84 28.53 3.54 42.65
CA TYR A 84 28.11 4.91 42.90
C TYR A 84 28.97 5.55 44.00
N THR A 85 29.23 6.85 43.88
CA THR A 85 30.10 7.59 44.82
C THR A 85 29.36 8.60 45.69
N SER A 86 28.07 8.82 45.42
CA SER A 86 27.20 9.73 46.16
C SER A 86 25.73 9.41 45.93
N THR A 87 24.83 9.97 46.76
CA THR A 87 23.38 9.80 46.60
C THR A 87 22.84 10.40 45.32
N ASP A 88 23.45 11.47 44.80
CA ASP A 88 23.01 12.11 43.56
C ASP A 88 23.48 11.28 42.35
N ASN A 89 24.71 10.78 42.38
CA ASN A 89 25.22 9.84 41.39
C ASN A 89 24.43 8.52 41.38
N LYS A 90 24.02 8.01 42.56
CA LYS A 90 23.14 6.86 42.68
C LYS A 90 21.79 7.09 41.98
N LYS A 91 21.13 8.23 42.22
CA LYS A 91 19.86 8.57 41.55
C LYS A 91 20.00 8.68 40.03
N GLU A 92 21.14 9.18 39.56
CA GLU A 92 21.44 9.26 38.13
C GLU A 92 21.56 7.85 37.53
N ILE A 93 22.32 6.96 38.19
CA ILE A 93 22.49 5.57 37.77
C ILE A 93 21.15 4.80 37.83
N GLU A 94 20.33 4.99 38.87
CA GLU A 94 18.98 4.41 38.97
C GLU A 94 18.11 4.79 37.77
N LYS A 95 18.09 6.07 37.37
CA LYS A 95 17.35 6.52 36.18
C LYS A 95 17.86 5.86 34.90
N MET A 96 19.18 5.72 34.76
CA MET A 96 19.78 5.05 33.60
C MET A 96 19.42 3.57 33.56
N MET A 97 19.40 2.88 34.70
CA MET A 97 18.97 1.49 34.82
C MET A 97 17.48 1.29 34.55
N ASP A 98 16.62 2.23 34.97
CA ASP A 98 15.19 2.21 34.67
C ASP A 98 14.92 2.32 33.16
N ILE A 99 15.69 3.17 32.46
CA ILE A 99 15.65 3.29 31.01
C ILE A 99 16.01 1.96 30.35
N LEU A 100 17.13 1.35 30.76
CA LEU A 100 17.57 0.04 30.25
C LEU A 100 16.53 -1.06 30.51
N SER A 101 15.94 -1.09 31.71
CA SER A 101 14.89 -2.05 32.07
C SER A 101 13.67 -1.92 31.15
N SER A 102 13.23 -0.69 30.88
CA SER A 102 12.14 -0.40 29.93
C SER A 102 12.46 -0.89 28.52
N ASP A 103 13.68 -0.64 28.03
CA ASP A 103 14.11 -1.03 26.69
C ASP A 103 14.22 -2.57 26.54
N LEU A 104 14.65 -3.27 27.60
CA LEU A 104 14.66 -4.74 27.66
C LEU A 104 13.24 -5.32 27.62
N GLN A 105 12.30 -4.74 28.37
CA GLN A 105 10.90 -5.17 28.36
C GLN A 105 10.24 -4.96 26.99
N LYS A 106 10.48 -3.80 26.36
CA LYS A 106 9.99 -3.51 25.01
C LYS A 106 10.57 -4.48 23.98
N SER A 107 11.87 -4.73 24.02
CA SER A 107 12.56 -5.64 23.10
C SER A 107 12.05 -7.08 23.22
N ARG A 108 11.77 -7.52 24.45
CA ARG A 108 11.12 -8.81 24.69
C ARG A 108 9.72 -8.87 24.06
N SER A 109 8.90 -7.85 24.23
CA SER A 109 7.56 -7.77 23.62
C SER A 109 7.59 -7.79 22.09
N LYS A 110 8.68 -7.28 21.48
CA LYS A 110 8.92 -7.32 20.04
C LYS A 110 9.47 -8.67 19.53
N GLY A 111 9.78 -9.63 20.40
CA GLY A 111 10.31 -10.95 20.03
C GLY A 111 11.79 -10.97 19.66
N THR A 112 12.58 -10.00 20.16
CA THR A 112 14.02 -9.92 19.94
C THR A 112 14.73 -11.17 20.49
N LYS A 113 15.58 -11.81 19.67
CA LYS A 113 16.34 -13.02 20.07
C LYS A 113 17.62 -12.73 20.85
N TYR A 114 18.32 -11.65 20.52
CA TYR A 114 19.58 -11.27 21.16
C TYR A 114 19.58 -9.77 21.48
N PHE A 115 19.97 -9.41 22.69
CA PHE A 115 20.05 -8.02 23.14
C PHE A 115 21.39 -7.79 23.83
N ILE A 116 22.19 -6.85 23.33
CA ILE A 116 23.48 -6.50 23.94
C ILE A 116 23.21 -5.58 25.14
N VAL A 117 23.64 -5.99 26.32
CA VAL A 117 23.48 -5.22 27.56
C VAL A 117 24.81 -4.62 28.01
N PRO A 118 24.80 -3.42 28.62
CA PRO A 118 25.97 -2.90 29.31
C PRO A 118 26.32 -3.79 30.51
N GLU A 119 27.61 -3.99 30.78
CA GLU A 119 28.09 -4.76 31.94
C GLU A 119 28.60 -3.84 33.06
N THR A 120 29.10 -2.66 32.71
CA THR A 120 29.65 -1.67 33.63
C THR A 120 28.87 -0.35 33.62
N GLY A 121 29.09 0.50 34.63
CA GLY A 121 28.53 1.85 34.67
C GLY A 121 28.98 2.75 33.51
N LEU A 122 30.19 2.55 32.98
CA LEU A 122 30.65 3.26 31.78
C LEU A 122 29.94 2.77 30.52
N ASP A 123 29.67 1.46 30.42
CA ASP A 123 28.88 0.91 29.32
C ASP A 123 27.43 1.38 29.41
N LEU A 124 26.87 1.47 30.61
CA LEU A 124 25.52 2.02 30.84
C LEU A 124 25.48 3.49 30.41
N TYR A 125 26.45 4.30 30.82
CA TYR A 125 26.54 5.69 30.39
C TYR A 125 26.71 5.81 28.87
N ALA A 126 27.56 4.99 28.26
CA ALA A 126 27.74 4.94 26.81
C ALA A 126 26.47 4.47 26.09
N TYR A 127 25.75 3.50 26.65
CA TYR A 127 24.47 3.01 26.16
C TYR A 127 23.41 4.11 26.18
N ILE A 128 23.28 4.83 27.30
CA ILE A 128 22.33 5.94 27.46
C ILE A 128 22.73 7.14 26.57
N LYS A 129 24.01 7.51 26.53
CA LYS A 129 24.52 8.61 25.70
C LYS A 129 24.35 8.34 24.20
N ASN A 130 24.49 7.08 23.79
CA ASN A 130 24.27 6.67 22.41
C ASN A 130 22.85 6.19 22.18
N ARG A 131 21.97 6.28 23.20
CA ARG A 131 20.56 5.96 23.06
C ARG A 131 19.97 7.01 22.13
N PRO A 132 19.19 6.58 21.14
CA PRO A 132 18.35 7.50 20.42
C PRO A 132 17.37 8.15 21.41
N ASP A 133 17.58 9.42 21.77
CA ASP A 133 16.86 10.12 22.85
C ASP A 133 15.35 10.35 22.61
N LEU A 134 14.75 9.88 21.52
CA LEU A 134 13.32 10.04 21.31
C LEU A 134 12.54 9.06 22.20
N GLU A 135 11.88 9.59 23.23
CA GLU A 135 10.91 8.88 24.08
C GLU A 135 9.57 8.67 23.34
N ILE A 136 9.61 8.44 22.03
CA ILE A 136 8.44 8.24 21.18
C ILE A 136 8.51 6.83 20.63
N ASP A 137 7.38 6.12 20.72
CA ASP A 137 7.23 4.87 19.97
C ASP A 137 7.16 5.20 18.47
N MET A 138 8.21 4.81 17.73
CA MET A 138 8.30 5.06 16.30
C MET A 138 7.22 4.34 15.50
N ASP A 139 6.72 3.21 16.02
CA ASP A 139 5.65 2.45 15.39
C ASP A 139 4.31 3.22 15.50
N ASP A 140 4.05 3.84 16.66
CA ASP A 140 2.89 4.71 16.85
C ASP A 140 3.00 6.00 16.03
N LEU A 141 4.19 6.59 15.95
CA LEU A 141 4.44 7.75 15.09
C LEU A 141 4.22 7.42 13.59
N ALA A 142 4.69 6.26 13.12
CA ALA A 142 4.46 5.79 11.76
C ALA A 142 2.96 5.63 11.48
N ASN A 143 2.23 5.00 12.41
CA ASN A 143 0.78 4.85 12.32
C ASN A 143 0.04 6.21 12.33
N GLU A 144 0.50 7.17 13.15
CA GLU A 144 -0.05 8.52 13.20
C GLU A 144 0.20 9.27 11.87
N ILE A 145 1.36 9.11 11.23
CA ILE A 145 1.67 9.70 9.92
C ILE A 145 0.81 9.06 8.81
N LEU A 146 0.69 7.74 8.81
CA LEU A 146 -0.07 6.99 7.81
C LEU A 146 -1.57 7.25 7.92
N ASN A 147 -2.12 7.37 9.12
CA ASN A 147 -3.57 7.55 9.29
C ASN A 147 -3.98 9.02 9.49
N ASN A 148 -3.01 9.92 9.70
CA ASN A 148 -3.25 11.32 10.09
C ASN A 148 -4.16 11.45 11.35
N ASN A 149 -4.06 10.48 12.25
CA ASN A 149 -4.88 10.35 13.45
C ASN A 149 -4.07 10.72 14.69
N ASP A 150 -4.63 11.56 15.57
CA ASP A 150 -3.94 12.19 16.69
C ASP A 150 -2.75 13.08 16.23
N LYS A 151 -2.36 14.08 17.03
CA LYS A 151 -1.23 14.99 16.74
C LYS A 151 -0.09 14.84 17.73
N LYS A 152 -0.28 14.01 18.76
CA LYS A 152 0.59 13.96 19.92
C LYS A 152 2.00 13.48 19.55
N PHE A 153 2.13 12.33 18.89
CA PHE A 153 3.45 11.76 18.61
C PHE A 153 4.22 12.60 17.60
N ARG A 154 3.56 13.18 16.59
CA ARG A 154 4.23 14.11 15.66
C ARG A 154 4.69 15.38 16.36
N THR A 155 3.87 15.95 17.26
CA THR A 155 4.23 17.16 18.00
C THR A 155 5.41 16.90 18.93
N ASP A 156 5.39 15.77 19.64
CA ASP A 156 6.50 15.36 20.50
C ASP A 156 7.77 15.14 19.67
N PHE A 157 7.66 14.55 18.47
CA PHE A 157 8.81 14.31 17.58
C PHE A 157 9.45 15.61 17.12
N VAL A 158 8.64 16.57 16.67
CA VAL A 158 9.11 17.90 16.28
C VAL A 158 9.71 18.64 17.47
N ARG A 159 9.10 18.56 18.66
CA ARG A 159 9.65 19.15 19.89
C ARG A 159 11.03 18.58 20.20
N HIS A 160 11.20 17.28 20.08
CA HIS A 160 12.47 16.62 20.33
C HIS A 160 13.58 17.01 19.34
N ILE A 161 13.25 17.22 18.06
CA ILE A 161 14.17 17.82 17.10
C ILE A 161 14.57 19.24 17.53
N GLN A 162 13.60 20.05 17.96
CA GLN A 162 13.85 21.42 18.42
C GLN A 162 14.68 21.50 19.70
N GLU A 163 14.55 20.51 20.58
CA GLU A 163 15.37 20.34 21.80
C GLU A 163 16.82 19.90 21.49
N GLY A 164 17.16 19.66 20.22
CA GLY A 164 18.52 19.30 19.79
C GLY A 164 18.85 17.82 19.98
N LYS A 165 17.84 16.95 20.12
CA LYS A 165 18.05 15.51 20.18
C LYS A 165 18.66 15.00 18.88
N LYS A 166 19.56 14.02 19.00
CA LYS A 166 20.24 13.46 17.84
C LYS A 166 19.26 12.62 17.00
N VAL A 167 19.10 12.99 15.74
CA VAL A 167 18.29 12.27 14.75
C VAL A 167 19.12 12.11 13.50
N ASN A 168 19.23 10.91 12.96
CA ASN A 168 19.82 10.76 11.65
C ASN A 168 18.73 10.34 10.65
N ILE A 169 18.89 10.75 9.41
CA ILE A 169 17.88 10.57 8.37
C ILE A 169 18.59 9.89 7.21
N PHE A 170 18.15 8.68 6.87
CA PHE A 170 18.77 7.84 5.85
C PHE A 170 17.85 7.72 4.66
N ILE A 171 18.31 8.20 3.51
CA ILE A 171 17.43 8.42 2.37
C ILE A 171 18.04 7.84 1.11
N ALA A 172 17.33 6.85 0.58
CA ALA A 172 17.56 6.23 -0.71
C ALA A 172 17.11 7.16 -1.84
N LEU A 173 18.05 7.72 -2.60
CA LEU A 173 17.77 8.67 -3.70
C LEU A 173 17.54 7.97 -5.06
N ASN A 174 17.07 6.73 -5.03
CA ASN A 174 16.86 5.90 -6.22
C ASN A 174 15.57 6.23 -7.01
N ASN A 175 14.72 7.12 -6.50
CA ASN A 175 13.57 7.61 -7.24
C ASN A 175 13.26 9.09 -6.94
N LEU A 176 12.48 9.70 -7.82
CA LEU A 176 12.09 11.11 -7.75
C LEU A 176 11.36 11.46 -6.43
N TYR A 177 10.43 10.60 -5.99
CA TYR A 177 9.61 10.87 -4.82
C TYR A 177 10.45 10.93 -3.54
N ASN A 178 11.44 10.04 -3.42
CA ASN A 178 12.38 10.02 -2.31
C ASN A 178 13.28 11.27 -2.30
N LYS A 179 13.74 11.74 -3.47
CA LYS A 179 14.53 12.97 -3.56
C LYS A 179 13.73 14.22 -3.15
N VAL A 180 12.44 14.26 -3.48
CA VAL A 180 11.56 15.35 -3.08
C VAL A 180 11.31 15.28 -1.57
N ALA A 181 10.96 14.11 -1.05
CA ALA A 181 10.83 13.85 0.39
C ALA A 181 12.11 14.22 1.17
N TYR A 182 13.28 13.88 0.64
CA TYR A 182 14.59 14.29 1.17
C TYR A 182 14.73 15.80 1.26
N SER A 183 14.44 16.49 0.16
CA SER A 183 14.56 17.94 0.09
C SER A 183 13.62 18.62 1.08
N MET A 184 12.39 18.10 1.25
CA MET A 184 11.43 18.58 2.25
C MET A 184 11.94 18.39 3.68
N LEU A 185 12.46 17.20 4.01
CA LEU A 185 13.04 16.93 5.34
C LEU A 185 14.26 17.81 5.61
N LYS A 186 15.14 17.98 4.62
CA LYS A 186 16.33 18.82 4.72
C LYS A 186 15.95 20.28 4.94
N ASN A 187 14.99 20.81 4.19
CA ASN A 187 14.49 22.16 4.39
C ASN A 187 13.88 22.36 5.78
N ALA A 188 13.17 21.35 6.31
CA ALA A 188 12.55 21.41 7.62
C ALA A 188 13.56 21.31 8.77
N TYR A 189 14.55 20.42 8.66
CA TYR A 189 15.34 19.99 9.81
C TYR A 189 16.85 20.28 9.74
N ASN A 190 17.41 20.68 8.60
CA ASN A 190 18.86 20.93 8.45
C ASN A 190 19.40 22.08 9.33
N MET A 191 18.53 22.93 9.86
CA MET A 191 18.91 23.98 10.82
C MET A 191 19.22 23.44 12.22
N TYR A 192 18.80 22.23 12.55
CA TYR A 192 19.02 21.63 13.87
C TYR A 192 20.34 20.84 13.89
N SER A 193 21.26 21.21 14.77
CA SER A 193 22.60 20.62 14.86
C SER A 193 22.61 19.13 15.23
N GLY A 194 21.54 18.65 15.89
CA GLY A 194 21.34 17.24 16.20
C GLY A 194 20.85 16.41 15.02
N VAL A 195 20.47 17.03 13.90
CA VAL A 195 19.92 16.33 12.73
C VAL A 195 21.00 16.10 11.68
N HIS A 196 21.22 14.85 11.30
CA HIS A 196 22.22 14.45 10.30
C HIS A 196 21.59 13.71 9.14
N PHE A 197 21.92 14.11 7.92
CA PHE A 197 21.39 13.51 6.69
C PHE A 197 22.42 12.61 6.02
N TYR A 198 21.97 11.42 5.60
CA TYR A 198 22.78 10.42 4.91
C TYR A 198 22.06 10.00 3.63
N GLU A 199 22.70 10.29 2.50
CA GLU A 199 22.20 9.94 1.18
C GLU A 199 22.69 8.54 0.81
N ILE A 200 21.78 7.69 0.34
CA ILE A 200 22.08 6.33 -0.11
C ILE A 200 21.78 6.27 -1.59
N GLU A 201 22.81 6.03 -2.38
CA GLU A 201 22.70 5.85 -3.82
C GLU A 201 22.70 4.36 -4.19
N PRO A 202 21.94 3.95 -5.21
CA PRO A 202 22.00 2.58 -5.71
C PRO A 202 23.35 2.32 -6.39
N ASP A 203 23.85 1.08 -6.31
CA ASP A 203 25.14 0.70 -6.92
C ASP A 203 25.12 0.77 -8.45
N THR A 204 23.92 0.68 -9.04
CA THR A 204 23.67 0.81 -10.47
C THR A 204 22.50 1.74 -10.72
N THR A 205 22.52 2.46 -11.85
CA THR A 205 21.42 3.34 -12.25
C THR A 205 20.11 2.54 -12.33
N GLY A 206 19.09 2.98 -11.60
CA GLY A 206 17.79 2.31 -11.52
C GLY A 206 17.77 1.02 -10.70
N GLY A 207 18.88 0.65 -10.05
CA GLY A 207 18.95 -0.51 -9.17
C GLY A 207 18.22 -0.33 -7.84
N ASP A 208 17.81 -1.44 -7.25
CA ASP A 208 17.22 -1.46 -5.91
C ASP A 208 18.30 -1.18 -4.84
N ILE A 209 17.87 -0.55 -3.75
CA ILE A 209 18.73 -0.36 -2.57
C ILE A 209 18.49 -1.55 -1.64
N THR A 210 19.56 -2.29 -1.39
CA THR A 210 19.56 -3.49 -0.54
C THR A 210 20.51 -3.30 0.63
N TRP A 211 20.40 -4.13 1.66
CA TRP A 211 21.34 -4.11 2.79
C TRP A 211 22.78 -4.43 2.38
N GLN A 212 22.96 -5.14 1.26
CA GLN A 212 24.25 -5.48 0.69
C GLN A 212 24.91 -4.31 -0.06
N ASN A 213 24.23 -3.18 -0.21
CA ASN A 213 24.80 -1.98 -0.80
C ASN A 213 25.96 -1.48 0.07
N SER A 214 27.12 -1.22 -0.54
CA SER A 214 28.34 -0.88 0.21
C SER A 214 28.20 0.42 1.02
N THR A 215 27.39 1.37 0.53
CA THR A 215 27.11 2.62 1.22
C THR A 215 26.28 2.36 2.48
N VAL A 216 25.22 1.54 2.36
CA VAL A 216 24.39 1.09 3.49
C VAL A 216 25.23 0.34 4.54
N GLU A 217 26.04 -0.63 4.12
CA GLU A 217 26.92 -1.39 5.02
C GLU A 217 27.90 -0.47 5.77
N SER A 218 28.52 0.47 5.06
CA SER A 218 29.46 1.43 5.66
C SER A 218 28.79 2.30 6.72
N TYR A 219 27.56 2.76 6.48
CA TYR A 219 26.83 3.59 7.44
C TYR A 219 26.35 2.81 8.66
N LEU A 220 25.85 1.59 8.49
CA LEU A 220 25.43 0.73 9.61
C LEU A 220 26.59 0.32 10.49
N SER A 221 27.77 0.09 9.90
CA SER A 221 28.98 -0.28 10.64
C SER A 221 29.41 0.84 11.61
N LEU A 222 29.23 2.09 11.21
CA LEU A 222 29.62 3.29 11.98
C LEU A 222 28.53 3.76 12.96
N TYR A 223 27.26 3.41 12.72
CA TYR A 223 26.11 4.07 13.36
C TYR A 223 24.99 3.08 13.78
N ARG A 224 25.36 1.98 14.47
CA ARG A 224 24.40 0.93 14.90
C ARG A 224 23.25 1.41 15.81
N ASN A 225 23.37 2.55 16.47
CA ASN A 225 22.39 3.03 17.47
C ASN A 225 21.53 4.21 16.97
N VAL A 226 21.30 4.27 15.67
CA VAL A 226 20.77 5.47 15.08
C VAL A 226 19.30 5.30 14.69
N MET A 227 18.48 6.21 15.22
CA MET A 227 17.12 6.42 14.74
C MET A 227 17.17 6.92 13.32
N ASN A 228 16.65 6.12 12.40
CA ASN A 228 16.61 6.45 10.99
C ASN A 228 15.15 6.73 10.61
N ILE A 229 14.88 7.91 10.06
CA ILE A 229 13.71 8.03 9.18
C ILE A 229 14.12 7.35 7.87
N GLY A 230 13.55 6.16 7.63
CA GLY A 230 14.00 5.20 6.64
C GLY A 230 13.34 5.35 5.27
N ILE A 231 14.09 4.97 4.24
CA ILE A 231 13.64 4.85 2.85
C ILE A 231 13.96 3.46 2.31
N GLY A 232 12.92 2.81 1.78
CA GLY A 232 12.89 1.59 0.95
C GLY A 232 14.08 0.64 1.05
N ILE A 233 13.97 -0.38 1.91
CA ILE A 233 14.93 -1.49 1.98
C ILE A 233 14.16 -2.80 2.11
N THR A 234 14.52 -3.82 1.33
CA THR A 234 14.07 -5.19 1.60
C THR A 234 15.05 -5.87 2.56
N GLY A 235 14.64 -6.11 3.81
CA GLY A 235 15.32 -6.96 4.81
C GLY A 235 15.22 -6.44 6.26
N GLN A 236 15.49 -7.29 7.27
CA GLN A 236 15.23 -7.01 8.69
C GLN A 236 16.15 -5.92 9.29
N GLU A 237 15.52 -4.78 9.57
CA GLU A 237 16.04 -3.48 10.02
C GLU A 237 16.70 -3.44 11.42
N PRO A 238 17.47 -2.37 11.75
CA PRO A 238 17.85 -2.02 13.11
C PRO A 238 16.64 -1.59 13.97
N ALA A 239 16.67 -1.90 15.27
CA ALA A 239 15.51 -1.98 16.16
C ALA A 239 14.69 -0.69 16.46
N TYR A 240 15.01 0.47 15.86
CA TYR A 240 14.41 1.77 16.19
C TYR A 240 14.34 2.75 14.99
N THR A 241 13.56 2.45 13.95
CA THR A 241 13.44 3.30 12.75
C THR A 241 12.01 3.75 12.45
N LEU A 242 11.84 5.00 12.02
CA LEU A 242 10.58 5.50 11.46
C LEU A 242 10.59 5.27 9.94
N ALA A 243 9.97 4.22 9.45
CA ALA A 243 9.93 3.95 8.01
C ALA A 243 8.85 4.78 7.31
N LEU A 244 9.24 5.59 6.30
CA LEU A 244 8.30 6.27 5.41
C LEU A 244 8.29 5.53 4.07
N VAL A 245 7.21 4.81 3.79
CA VAL A 245 7.12 3.90 2.64
C VAL A 245 5.93 4.23 1.77
N GLN A 246 6.09 4.21 0.45
CA GLN A 246 4.96 4.40 -0.45
C GLN A 246 3.96 3.25 -0.29
N THR A 247 2.70 3.59 -0.04
CA THR A 247 1.57 2.66 0.01
C THR A 247 0.59 2.97 -1.13
N GLU A 248 -0.43 2.13 -1.29
CA GLU A 248 -1.53 2.37 -2.25
C GLU A 248 -2.27 3.69 -1.97
N GLU A 249 -2.24 4.19 -0.73
CA GLU A 249 -3.01 5.34 -0.29
C GLU A 249 -2.16 6.58 -0.02
N LYS A 250 -0.87 6.41 0.29
CA LYS A 250 0.03 7.52 0.68
C LYS A 250 1.42 7.38 0.10
N SER A 251 1.88 8.45 -0.55
CA SER A 251 3.26 8.60 -0.98
C SER A 251 4.20 8.97 0.17
N VAL A 252 5.50 8.73 0.00
CA VAL A 252 6.55 9.19 0.93
C VAL A 252 6.53 10.72 1.07
N ILE A 253 6.21 11.45 -0.01
CA ILE A 253 6.04 12.91 0.00
C ILE A 253 4.94 13.34 0.98
N SER A 254 3.77 12.71 0.91
CA SER A 254 2.63 13.00 1.78
C SER A 254 2.92 12.67 3.25
N GLN A 255 3.66 11.58 3.48
CA GLN A 255 4.09 11.19 4.82
C GLN A 255 5.12 12.16 5.40
N VAL A 256 6.07 12.64 4.59
CA VAL A 256 7.01 13.69 5.01
C VAL A 256 6.30 15.00 5.32
N ALA A 257 5.38 15.45 4.47
CA ALA A 257 4.57 16.64 4.75
C ALA A 257 3.80 16.53 6.07
N THR A 258 3.26 15.34 6.35
CA THR A 258 2.57 15.07 7.60
C THR A 258 3.52 15.13 8.79
N LEU A 259 4.71 14.52 8.68
CA LEU A 259 5.75 14.53 9.71
C LEU A 259 6.28 15.94 10.00
N THR A 260 6.55 16.72 8.97
CA THR A 260 7.06 18.10 9.08
C THR A 260 5.95 19.12 9.36
N MET A 261 4.69 18.68 9.43
CA MET A 261 3.51 19.54 9.55
C MET A 261 3.47 20.66 8.48
N THR A 262 4.02 20.40 7.30
CA THR A 262 4.16 21.38 6.22
C THR A 262 3.17 21.05 5.11
N PRO A 263 2.33 22.00 4.67
CA PRO A 263 1.43 21.76 3.54
C PRO A 263 2.21 21.55 2.25
N LEU A 264 1.74 20.65 1.40
CA LEU A 264 2.33 20.40 0.09
C LEU A 264 2.16 21.63 -0.81
N ASN A 265 3.22 21.97 -1.54
CA ASN A 265 3.12 22.94 -2.63
C ASN A 265 2.52 22.30 -3.89
N ALA A 266 2.20 23.10 -4.91
CA ALA A 266 1.54 22.62 -6.12
C ALA A 266 2.34 21.55 -6.88
N ARG A 267 3.68 21.61 -6.87
CA ARG A 267 4.54 20.61 -7.51
C ARG A 267 4.55 19.31 -6.70
N GLU A 268 4.61 19.41 -5.38
CA GLU A 268 4.56 18.25 -4.48
C GLU A 268 3.20 17.55 -4.50
N GLU A 269 2.08 18.29 -4.59
CA GLU A 269 0.74 17.71 -4.80
C GLU A 269 0.64 16.93 -6.13
N LEU A 270 1.27 17.45 -7.19
CA LEU A 270 1.31 16.74 -8.48
C LEU A 270 2.19 15.49 -8.42
N LEU A 271 3.32 15.55 -7.72
CA LEU A 271 4.22 14.40 -7.53
C LEU A 271 3.60 13.33 -6.61
N GLU A 272 2.88 13.74 -5.56
CA GLU A 272 2.06 12.86 -4.75
C GLU A 272 1.03 12.13 -5.63
N ALA A 273 0.30 12.90 -6.45
CA ALA A 273 -0.72 12.34 -7.32
C ALA A 273 -0.11 11.39 -8.37
N GLN A 274 1.07 11.71 -8.89
CA GLN A 274 1.80 10.83 -9.80
C GLN A 274 2.23 9.52 -9.11
N ALA A 275 2.71 9.60 -7.86
CA ALA A 275 3.17 8.43 -7.12
C ALA A 275 2.03 7.42 -6.85
N ILE A 276 0.82 7.90 -6.56
CA ILE A 276 -0.32 7.05 -6.19
C ILE A 276 -1.16 6.65 -7.39
N GLY A 277 -1.50 7.62 -8.25
CA GLY A 277 -2.49 7.44 -9.30
C GLY A 277 -2.06 7.96 -10.66
N HIS A 278 -0.75 8.14 -10.85
CA HIS A 278 -0.10 8.46 -12.12
C HIS A 278 -0.71 9.70 -12.82
N ALA A 279 -0.68 9.72 -14.15
CA ALA A 279 -1.17 10.85 -14.95
C ALA A 279 -2.65 11.20 -14.68
N ARG A 280 -3.49 10.22 -14.31
CA ARG A 280 -4.91 10.47 -14.01
C ARG A 280 -5.10 11.32 -12.76
N ASP A 281 -4.41 11.00 -11.67
CA ASP A 281 -4.61 11.75 -10.43
C ASP A 281 -3.91 13.11 -10.51
N MET A 282 -2.83 13.23 -11.28
CA MET A 282 -2.27 14.54 -11.66
C MET A 282 -3.31 15.42 -12.39
N LEU A 283 -4.10 14.84 -13.30
CA LEU A 283 -5.17 15.55 -13.99
C LEU A 283 -6.24 16.05 -13.01
N LYS A 284 -6.62 15.25 -12.01
CA LYS A 284 -7.58 15.67 -10.98
C LYS A 284 -7.05 16.83 -10.13
N VAL A 285 -5.77 16.80 -9.77
CA VAL A 285 -5.12 17.92 -9.06
C VAL A 285 -5.12 19.18 -9.92
N GLY A 286 -4.78 19.05 -11.20
CA GLY A 286 -4.82 20.16 -12.15
C GLY A 286 -6.21 20.78 -12.30
N GLN A 287 -7.25 19.96 -12.41
CA GLN A 287 -8.66 20.40 -12.45
C GLN A 287 -9.09 21.08 -11.15
N LYS A 288 -8.73 20.53 -9.99
CA LYS A 288 -9.03 21.12 -8.67
C LYS A 288 -8.39 22.50 -8.49
N LYS A 289 -7.22 22.71 -9.10
CA LYS A 289 -6.50 24.00 -9.08
C LYS A 289 -6.84 24.91 -10.27
N SER A 290 -7.80 24.53 -11.12
CA SER A 290 -8.20 25.30 -12.32
C SER A 290 -7.05 25.57 -13.29
N LEU A 291 -6.10 24.64 -13.43
CA LEU A 291 -5.03 24.73 -14.43
C LEU A 291 -5.58 24.39 -15.83
N SER A 292 -5.00 24.97 -16.88
CA SER A 292 -5.35 24.60 -18.25
C SER A 292 -4.87 23.19 -18.58
N THR A 293 -5.59 22.50 -19.47
CA THR A 293 -5.23 21.15 -19.92
C THR A 293 -3.81 21.09 -20.47
N GLU A 294 -3.40 22.08 -21.25
CA GLU A 294 -2.05 22.18 -21.82
C GLU A 294 -0.96 22.25 -20.74
N VAL A 295 -1.19 23.01 -19.66
CA VAL A 295 -0.25 23.12 -18.55
C VAL A 295 -0.15 21.80 -17.79
N VAL A 296 -1.28 21.12 -17.58
CA VAL A 296 -1.32 19.82 -16.90
C VAL A 296 -0.64 18.74 -17.74
N GLU A 297 -0.91 18.68 -19.04
CA GLU A 297 -0.26 17.74 -19.95
C GLU A 297 1.25 17.95 -20.02
N LYS A 298 1.70 19.21 -20.05
CA LYS A 298 3.12 19.54 -19.96
C LYS A 298 3.71 19.07 -18.64
N ALA A 299 3.05 19.35 -17.51
CA ALA A 299 3.51 18.92 -16.19
C ALA A 299 3.60 17.39 -16.07
N ILE A 300 2.64 16.65 -16.65
CA ILE A 300 2.65 15.19 -16.72
C ILE A 300 3.90 14.70 -17.47
N ARG A 301 4.19 15.25 -18.66
CA ARG A 301 5.37 14.85 -19.45
C ARG A 301 6.67 15.21 -18.75
N ASP A 302 6.79 16.42 -18.22
CA ASP A 302 7.99 16.89 -17.52
C ASP A 302 8.28 16.02 -16.29
N MET A 303 7.26 15.69 -15.49
CA MET A 303 7.42 14.81 -14.32
C MET A 303 7.62 13.34 -14.70
N ALA A 304 7.03 12.86 -15.79
CA ALA A 304 7.27 11.52 -16.31
C ALA A 304 8.72 11.36 -16.78
N LYS A 305 9.26 12.36 -17.48
CA LYS A 305 10.68 12.45 -17.83
C LYS A 305 11.55 12.41 -16.60
N GLU A 306 11.31 13.30 -15.64
CA GLU A 306 12.12 13.39 -14.43
C GLU A 306 12.12 12.09 -13.64
N ALA A 307 10.99 11.39 -13.55
CA ALA A 307 10.91 10.07 -12.93
C ALA A 307 11.64 8.99 -13.76
N ALA A 308 11.49 9.00 -15.08
CA ALA A 308 12.12 8.03 -15.99
C ALA A 308 13.65 8.08 -15.93
N LEU A 309 14.23 9.27 -15.77
CA LEU A 309 15.68 9.47 -15.73
C LEU A 309 16.36 8.85 -14.49
N TYR A 310 15.59 8.35 -13.51
CA TYR A 310 16.15 7.50 -12.44
C TYR A 310 16.37 6.05 -12.88
N LYS A 311 15.70 5.60 -13.95
CA LYS A 311 15.78 4.24 -14.48
C LYS A 311 16.49 4.16 -15.83
N TYR A 312 16.42 5.22 -16.61
CA TYR A 312 16.90 5.27 -17.99
C TYR A 312 17.83 6.45 -18.21
N ASP A 313 18.79 6.30 -19.10
CA ASP A 313 19.55 7.45 -19.60
C ASP A 313 18.67 8.36 -20.48
N GLU A 314 19.16 9.58 -20.74
CA GLU A 314 18.44 10.56 -21.56
C GLU A 314 18.17 10.04 -22.99
N TYR A 315 19.06 9.22 -23.54
CA TYR A 315 18.92 8.69 -24.89
C TYR A 315 17.74 7.73 -25.00
N ARG A 316 17.62 6.77 -24.07
CA ARG A 316 16.51 5.83 -23.98
C ARG A 316 15.18 6.52 -23.73
N TYR A 317 15.15 7.51 -22.84
CA TYR A 317 13.94 8.30 -22.62
C TYR A 317 13.57 9.07 -23.90
N HIS A 318 14.53 9.68 -24.58
CA HIS A 318 14.28 10.41 -25.81
C HIS A 318 13.76 9.50 -26.94
N GLU A 319 14.27 8.27 -27.05
CA GLU A 319 13.73 7.25 -27.95
C GLU A 319 12.26 6.93 -27.61
N PHE A 320 11.96 6.70 -26.32
CA PHE A 320 10.59 6.49 -25.85
C PHE A 320 9.68 7.67 -26.20
N GLU A 321 10.07 8.89 -25.87
CA GLU A 321 9.28 10.11 -26.09
C GLU A 321 9.05 10.38 -27.58
N THR A 322 10.07 10.15 -28.41
CA THR A 322 9.99 10.31 -29.87
C THR A 322 9.01 9.29 -30.46
N MET A 323 9.12 8.01 -30.10
CA MET A 323 8.19 7.00 -30.58
C MET A 323 6.77 7.23 -30.05
N ALA A 324 6.62 7.56 -28.76
CA ALA A 324 5.36 7.90 -28.13
C ALA A 324 4.64 9.04 -28.89
N THR A 325 5.38 10.11 -29.20
CA THR A 325 4.81 11.29 -29.88
C THR A 325 4.47 11.01 -31.33
N ASN A 326 5.35 10.31 -32.06
CA ASN A 326 5.18 10.07 -33.50
C ASN A 326 4.15 8.98 -33.82
N SER A 327 3.90 8.07 -32.88
CA SER A 327 3.02 6.92 -33.09
C SER A 327 1.65 7.05 -32.43
N LYS A 328 1.46 8.01 -31.52
CA LYS A 328 0.17 8.20 -30.84
C LYS A 328 -0.91 8.54 -31.85
N HIS A 329 -1.91 7.68 -31.94
CA HIS A 329 -3.12 7.92 -32.72
C HIS A 329 -4.32 7.27 -32.04
N ILE A 330 -5.51 7.67 -32.46
CA ILE A 330 -6.77 7.11 -31.97
C ILE A 330 -7.40 6.33 -33.11
N GLU A 331 -7.65 5.04 -32.89
CA GLU A 331 -8.38 4.18 -33.81
C GLU A 331 -9.60 3.61 -33.09
N ASN A 332 -10.81 3.85 -33.62
CA ASN A 332 -12.08 3.41 -33.03
C ASN A 332 -12.27 3.73 -31.54
N GLY A 333 -11.74 4.88 -31.08
CA GLY A 333 -11.82 5.32 -29.68
C GLY A 333 -10.78 4.70 -28.75
N LEU A 334 -9.88 3.86 -29.27
CA LEU A 334 -8.72 3.32 -28.58
C LEU A 334 -7.48 4.17 -28.87
N CYS A 335 -6.75 4.57 -27.84
CA CYS A 335 -5.45 5.21 -28.01
C CYS A 335 -4.39 4.13 -28.27
N ILE A 336 -3.68 4.24 -29.39
CA ILE A 336 -2.64 3.29 -29.79
C ILE A 336 -1.30 4.02 -29.87
N VAL A 337 -0.26 3.43 -29.29
CA VAL A 337 1.11 3.94 -29.33
C VAL A 337 2.09 2.81 -29.62
N LYS A 338 3.15 3.11 -30.36
CA LYS A 338 4.32 2.25 -30.56
C LYS A 338 5.44 2.74 -29.65
N LEU A 339 6.03 1.83 -28.88
CA LEU A 339 7.07 2.14 -27.91
C LEU A 339 8.27 1.19 -28.04
N PRO A 340 9.49 1.64 -27.69
CA PRO A 340 10.70 0.84 -27.82
C PRO A 340 10.82 -0.26 -26.75
N PHE A 341 10.18 -0.08 -25.60
CA PHE A 341 10.18 -1.02 -24.48
C PHE A 341 8.93 -0.85 -23.61
N ASN A 342 8.64 -1.88 -22.82
CA ASN A 342 7.50 -1.90 -21.91
C ASN A 342 7.92 -1.48 -20.49
N ASP A 343 7.56 -0.28 -20.06
CA ASP A 343 7.66 0.15 -18.65
C ASP A 343 6.29 0.67 -18.21
N ALA A 344 5.59 -0.13 -17.41
CA ALA A 344 4.24 0.18 -16.97
C ALA A 344 4.15 1.52 -16.20
N THR A 345 5.12 1.79 -15.32
CA THR A 345 5.16 3.03 -14.53
C THR A 345 5.35 4.24 -15.42
N LEU A 346 6.31 4.19 -16.36
CA LEU A 346 6.55 5.27 -17.31
C LEU A 346 5.32 5.49 -18.19
N ILE A 347 4.73 4.42 -18.72
CA ILE A 347 3.54 4.49 -19.58
C ILE A 347 2.36 5.12 -18.84
N GLN A 348 2.08 4.70 -17.60
CA GLN A 348 0.99 5.25 -16.80
C GLN A 348 1.26 6.69 -16.34
N ASN A 349 2.52 7.03 -16.09
CA ASN A 349 2.93 8.40 -15.76
C ASN A 349 2.90 9.33 -16.98
N TYR A 350 3.06 8.82 -18.19
CA TYR A 350 3.13 9.62 -19.41
C TYR A 350 1.77 9.75 -20.11
N PHE A 351 0.95 8.69 -20.14
CA PHE A 351 -0.31 8.65 -20.86
C PHE A 351 -1.51 8.64 -19.91
N ILE A 352 -2.33 9.68 -19.96
CA ILE A 352 -3.61 9.74 -19.25
C ILE A 352 -4.52 8.58 -19.69
N GLU A 353 -4.44 8.20 -20.97
CA GLU A 353 -5.22 7.11 -21.56
C GLU A 353 -4.87 5.73 -20.98
N ALA A 354 -3.73 5.56 -20.30
CA ALA A 354 -3.38 4.29 -19.65
C ALA A 354 -4.40 3.84 -18.59
N HIS A 355 -5.21 4.76 -18.06
CA HIS A 355 -6.28 4.43 -17.11
C HIS A 355 -7.64 4.14 -17.79
N THR A 356 -7.84 4.61 -19.01
CA THR A 356 -9.12 4.53 -19.72
C THR A 356 -9.09 3.54 -20.88
N GLY A 357 -7.92 3.26 -21.45
CA GLY A 357 -7.73 2.37 -22.59
C GLY A 357 -6.60 2.87 -23.49
N LEU A 358 -5.41 2.31 -23.31
CA LEU A 358 -4.21 2.53 -24.11
C LEU A 358 -3.66 1.18 -24.55
N LEU A 359 -3.52 1.00 -25.86
CA LEU A 359 -2.79 -0.11 -26.45
C LEU A 359 -1.37 0.34 -26.76
N THR A 360 -0.40 -0.39 -26.22
CA THR A 360 1.01 -0.20 -26.52
C THR A 360 1.51 -1.35 -27.39
N ILE A 361 2.23 -1.00 -28.45
CA ILE A 361 2.91 -1.91 -29.35
C ILE A 361 4.39 -1.83 -29.04
N ILE A 362 4.95 -2.89 -28.49
CA ILE A 362 6.36 -2.94 -28.07
C ILE A 362 7.17 -3.64 -29.14
N GLN A 363 8.13 -2.93 -29.73
CA GLN A 363 9.05 -3.44 -30.76
C GLN A 363 8.36 -4.14 -31.94
N GLU A 364 7.09 -3.82 -32.22
CA GLU A 364 6.25 -4.50 -33.23
C GLU A 364 6.14 -6.02 -33.02
N LYS A 365 6.29 -6.48 -31.77
CA LYS A 365 6.28 -7.91 -31.40
C LYS A 365 5.32 -8.26 -30.30
N GLU A 366 5.01 -7.31 -29.43
CA GLU A 366 4.14 -7.53 -28.28
C GLU A 366 3.11 -6.41 -28.17
N LEU A 367 1.92 -6.78 -27.71
CA LEU A 367 0.81 -5.87 -27.45
C LEU A 367 0.53 -5.88 -25.95
N TYR A 368 0.40 -4.70 -25.34
CA TYR A 368 -0.04 -4.55 -23.96
C TYR A 368 -1.19 -3.55 -23.86
N TYR A 369 -2.26 -3.95 -23.18
CA TYR A 369 -3.41 -3.10 -22.94
C TYR A 369 -3.40 -2.58 -21.50
N TYR A 370 -3.26 -1.26 -21.38
CA TYR A 370 -3.40 -0.51 -20.14
C TYR A 370 -4.81 0.08 -20.08
N GLY A 371 -5.54 -0.19 -19.01
CA GLY A 371 -6.86 0.37 -18.85
C GLY A 371 -7.65 -0.29 -17.76
N LYS A 372 -8.97 -0.30 -17.93
CA LYS A 372 -9.87 -0.74 -16.88
C LYS A 372 -9.85 -2.27 -16.68
N PRO A 373 -10.01 -2.75 -15.42
CA PRO A 373 -10.06 -4.17 -15.10
C PRO A 373 -11.12 -4.95 -15.88
N GLU A 374 -12.28 -4.36 -16.16
CA GLU A 374 -13.36 -5.07 -16.87
C GLU A 374 -12.95 -5.38 -18.32
N THR A 375 -12.20 -4.48 -18.97
CA THR A 375 -11.68 -4.72 -20.32
C THR A 375 -10.56 -5.75 -20.32
N ILE A 376 -9.67 -5.70 -19.32
CA ILE A 376 -8.61 -6.71 -19.13
C ILE A 376 -9.25 -8.11 -18.95
N PHE A 377 -10.30 -8.19 -18.14
CA PHE A 377 -11.04 -9.43 -17.93
C PHE A 377 -11.67 -9.95 -19.22
N LEU A 378 -12.31 -9.08 -20.01
CA LEU A 378 -12.92 -9.51 -21.27
C LEU A 378 -11.89 -9.95 -22.32
N LEU A 379 -10.73 -9.27 -22.40
CA LEU A 379 -9.64 -9.64 -23.32
C LEU A 379 -9.08 -11.03 -22.98
N THR A 380 -8.96 -11.35 -21.70
CA THR A 380 -8.47 -12.64 -21.23
C THR A 380 -9.52 -13.75 -21.42
N ASP A 381 -10.78 -13.50 -21.06
CA ASP A 381 -11.89 -14.48 -21.13
C ASP A 381 -12.36 -14.77 -22.57
N GLU A 382 -12.55 -13.74 -23.40
CA GLU A 382 -13.14 -13.91 -24.75
C GLU A 382 -12.11 -14.05 -25.87
N TYR A 383 -10.90 -13.49 -25.70
CA TYR A 383 -9.90 -13.42 -26.79
C TYR A 383 -8.54 -14.05 -26.45
N GLY A 384 -8.44 -14.72 -25.31
CA GLY A 384 -7.27 -15.49 -24.92
C GLY A 384 -6.01 -14.64 -24.72
N TRP A 385 -6.16 -13.37 -24.36
CA TRP A 385 -5.02 -12.56 -23.92
C TRP A 385 -4.48 -13.13 -22.60
N SER A 386 -3.18 -12.95 -22.36
CA SER A 386 -2.53 -13.40 -21.12
C SER A 386 -2.35 -12.24 -20.16
N LEU A 387 -2.23 -12.52 -18.86
CA LEU A 387 -1.88 -11.51 -17.85
C LEU A 387 -0.40 -11.60 -17.53
N ASN A 388 0.29 -10.46 -17.52
CA ASN A 388 1.64 -10.40 -16.99
C ASN A 388 1.62 -10.38 -15.45
N LYS A 389 2.81 -10.35 -14.84
CA LYS A 389 2.97 -10.31 -13.36
C LYS A 389 2.33 -9.08 -12.70
N GLU A 390 2.11 -8.01 -13.46
CA GLU A 390 1.54 -6.74 -13.01
C GLU A 390 0.03 -6.66 -13.28
N GLY A 391 -0.60 -7.74 -13.78
CA GLY A 391 -2.03 -7.78 -14.09
C GLY A 391 -2.42 -7.05 -15.38
N ILE A 392 -1.45 -6.72 -16.23
CA ILE A 392 -1.67 -6.08 -17.54
C ILE A 392 -1.93 -7.17 -18.59
N ALA A 393 -2.97 -6.97 -19.40
CA ALA A 393 -3.27 -7.87 -20.51
C ALA A 393 -2.23 -7.72 -21.63
N HIS A 394 -1.65 -8.83 -22.06
CA HIS A 394 -0.68 -8.88 -23.15
C HIS A 394 -0.93 -10.00 -24.15
N LYS A 395 -0.42 -9.82 -25.36
CA LYS A 395 -0.53 -10.78 -26.48
C LYS A 395 0.63 -10.60 -27.46
N ASP A 396 1.06 -11.70 -28.09
CA ASP A 396 2.01 -11.64 -29.21
C ASP A 396 1.37 -10.89 -30.39
N PHE A 397 2.20 -10.20 -31.17
CA PHE A 397 1.74 -9.25 -32.17
C PHE A 397 1.01 -9.91 -33.35
N ASP A 398 -0.32 -9.80 -33.33
CA ASP A 398 -1.21 -9.94 -34.49
C ASP A 398 -2.06 -8.67 -34.62
N ASN A 399 -1.51 -7.73 -35.40
CA ASN A 399 -1.90 -6.32 -35.36
C ASN A 399 -3.37 -6.06 -35.73
N ARG A 400 -3.89 -6.72 -36.77
CA ARG A 400 -5.27 -6.46 -37.24
C ARG A 400 -6.31 -7.10 -36.35
N LYS A 401 -6.04 -8.31 -35.85
CA LYS A 401 -6.99 -9.03 -35.02
C LYS A 401 -7.11 -8.38 -33.64
N ALA A 402 -5.98 -8.03 -33.02
CA ALA A 402 -5.98 -7.41 -31.70
C ALA A 402 -6.62 -6.02 -31.65
N ILE A 403 -6.40 -5.18 -32.68
CA ILE A 403 -7.07 -3.87 -32.77
C ILE A 403 -8.58 -4.03 -32.93
N TYR A 404 -9.03 -4.99 -33.74
CA TYR A 404 -10.46 -5.33 -33.85
C TYR A 404 -11.03 -5.85 -32.52
N GLU A 405 -10.34 -6.77 -31.84
CA GLU A 405 -10.72 -7.29 -30.52
C GLU A 405 -10.89 -6.14 -29.51
N LEU A 406 -9.95 -5.18 -29.47
CA LEU A 406 -10.01 -4.03 -28.56
C LEU A 406 -11.07 -2.99 -28.94
N SER A 407 -11.30 -2.80 -30.24
CA SER A 407 -12.39 -1.97 -30.75
C SER A 407 -13.75 -2.55 -30.37
N ASP A 408 -13.95 -3.85 -30.57
CA ASP A 408 -15.16 -4.55 -30.15
C ASP A 408 -15.35 -4.42 -28.63
N MET A 409 -14.27 -4.56 -27.86
CA MET A 409 -14.30 -4.37 -26.41
C MET A 409 -14.68 -2.96 -25.95
N THR A 410 -14.22 -1.93 -26.67
CA THR A 410 -14.59 -0.55 -26.38
C THR A 410 -16.10 -0.35 -26.53
N THR A 411 -16.68 -0.91 -27.60
CA THR A 411 -18.13 -0.89 -27.85
C THR A 411 -18.90 -1.69 -26.80
N LYS A 412 -18.46 -2.91 -26.48
CA LYS A 412 -19.04 -3.78 -25.44
C LYS A 412 -19.02 -3.09 -24.06
N ARG A 413 -17.93 -2.40 -23.73
CA ARG A 413 -17.78 -1.61 -22.50
C ARG A 413 -18.72 -0.42 -22.46
N GLU A 414 -18.87 0.33 -23.56
CA GLU A 414 -19.82 1.44 -23.61
C GLU A 414 -21.24 0.95 -23.37
N PHE A 415 -21.61 -0.23 -23.89
CA PHE A 415 -22.91 -0.85 -23.61
C PHE A 415 -23.07 -1.11 -22.11
N ILE A 416 -22.11 -1.83 -21.49
CA ILE A 416 -22.12 -2.15 -20.05
C ILE A 416 -22.23 -0.88 -19.20
N LYS A 417 -21.40 0.14 -19.48
CA LYS A 417 -21.40 1.41 -18.75
C LYS A 417 -22.72 2.15 -18.91
N SER A 418 -23.25 2.25 -20.13
CA SER A 418 -24.52 2.93 -20.39
C SER A 418 -25.67 2.24 -19.66
N LEU A 419 -25.64 0.91 -19.59
CA LEU A 419 -26.64 0.11 -18.90
C LEU A 419 -26.53 0.25 -17.38
N ASN A 420 -25.32 0.14 -16.80
CA ASN A 420 -25.06 0.38 -15.38
C ASN A 420 -25.57 1.77 -14.95
N ALA A 421 -25.16 2.82 -15.66
CA ALA A 421 -25.57 4.19 -15.36
C ALA A 421 -27.09 4.39 -15.44
N THR A 422 -27.75 3.73 -16.41
CA THR A 422 -29.22 3.79 -16.57
C THR A 422 -29.95 3.08 -15.43
N ILE A 423 -29.41 1.95 -14.96
CA ILE A 423 -30.05 1.15 -13.91
C ILE A 423 -29.83 1.79 -12.54
N GLU A 424 -28.65 2.34 -12.28
CA GLU A 424 -28.28 2.97 -11.00
C GLU A 424 -28.89 4.36 -10.83
N ASN A 425 -28.88 5.20 -11.86
CA ASN A 425 -29.35 6.60 -11.78
C ASN A 425 -30.81 6.79 -12.22
N ARG A 426 -31.63 5.74 -12.15
CA ARG A 426 -33.03 5.82 -12.58
C ARG A 426 -33.86 6.65 -11.61
N SER A 427 -34.59 7.64 -12.14
CA SER A 427 -35.62 8.36 -11.36
C SER A 427 -37.00 7.70 -11.45
N SER A 428 -37.24 6.86 -12.47
CA SER A 428 -38.48 6.10 -12.64
C SER A 428 -38.30 4.82 -13.48
N LEU A 429 -39.24 3.88 -13.35
CA LEU A 429 -39.25 2.63 -14.12
C LEU A 429 -39.45 2.86 -15.62
N ARG A 430 -40.29 3.84 -15.99
CA ARG A 430 -40.51 4.24 -17.39
C ARG A 430 -39.24 4.77 -18.02
N GLN A 431 -38.54 5.66 -17.32
CA GLN A 431 -37.26 6.20 -17.80
C GLN A 431 -36.21 5.10 -17.97
N ALA A 432 -36.13 4.15 -17.02
CA ALA A 432 -35.22 3.02 -17.13
C ALA A 432 -35.55 2.15 -18.37
N TYR A 433 -36.82 1.83 -18.59
CA TYR A 433 -37.27 1.08 -19.76
C TYR A 433 -36.93 1.79 -21.08
N ASP A 434 -37.32 3.07 -21.21
CA ASP A 434 -37.09 3.87 -22.42
C ASP A 434 -35.58 4.01 -22.71
N SER A 435 -34.77 4.19 -21.67
CA SER A 435 -33.31 4.29 -21.80
C SER A 435 -32.67 2.96 -22.17
N ILE A 436 -33.08 1.82 -21.56
CA ILE A 436 -32.59 0.49 -21.93
C ILE A 436 -32.97 0.17 -23.38
N SER A 437 -34.20 0.50 -23.80
CA SER A 437 -34.63 0.34 -25.19
C SER A 437 -33.80 1.20 -26.15
N LYS A 438 -33.60 2.49 -25.83
CA LYS A 438 -32.74 3.38 -26.65
C LYS A 438 -31.30 2.88 -26.73
N ILE A 439 -30.73 2.41 -25.64
CA ILE A 439 -29.39 1.82 -25.59
C ILE A 439 -29.38 0.59 -26.51
N SER A 440 -30.32 -0.34 -26.32
CA SER A 440 -30.37 -1.58 -27.09
C SER A 440 -30.49 -1.34 -28.60
N LYS A 441 -31.36 -0.41 -29.03
CA LYS A 441 -31.44 0.01 -30.45
C LYS A 441 -30.15 0.65 -30.93
N ARG A 442 -29.62 1.62 -30.20
CA ARG A 442 -28.37 2.31 -30.56
C ARG A 442 -27.23 1.31 -30.76
N PHE A 443 -27.08 0.35 -29.86
CA PHE A 443 -25.98 -0.63 -29.95
C PHE A 443 -26.21 -1.68 -31.03
N ASN A 444 -27.46 -2.02 -31.36
CA ASN A 444 -27.78 -2.92 -32.46
C ASN A 444 -27.63 -2.24 -33.84
N GLU A 445 -28.22 -1.06 -34.00
CA GLU A 445 -28.32 -0.35 -35.28
C GLU A 445 -27.03 0.39 -35.65
N ASN A 446 -26.36 1.02 -34.67
CA ASN A 446 -25.20 1.89 -34.94
C ASN A 446 -23.86 1.25 -34.61
N MET A 447 -23.84 0.22 -33.75
CA MET A 447 -22.60 -0.36 -33.21
C MET A 447 -22.46 -1.87 -33.50
N GLY A 448 -23.44 -2.48 -34.16
CA GLY A 448 -23.36 -3.88 -34.62
C GLY A 448 -23.44 -4.96 -33.53
N ILE A 449 -23.82 -4.61 -32.28
CA ILE A 449 -24.02 -5.61 -31.22
C ILE A 449 -25.43 -6.19 -31.33
N ASP A 450 -25.51 -7.41 -31.85
CA ASP A 450 -26.75 -8.16 -31.96
C ASP A 450 -27.34 -8.55 -30.59
N MET A 451 -28.57 -9.05 -30.59
CA MET A 451 -29.28 -9.39 -29.36
C MET A 451 -28.55 -10.44 -28.52
N GLU A 452 -27.94 -11.43 -29.16
CA GLU A 452 -27.19 -12.48 -28.47
C GLU A 452 -25.90 -11.91 -27.84
N GLY A 453 -25.21 -11.01 -28.54
CA GLY A 453 -24.09 -10.23 -28.02
C GLY A 453 -24.50 -9.40 -26.81
N GLN A 454 -25.63 -8.68 -26.89
CA GLN A 454 -26.14 -7.91 -25.76
C GLN A 454 -26.46 -8.80 -24.55
N PHE A 455 -27.00 -10.01 -24.74
CA PHE A 455 -27.25 -10.96 -23.65
C PHE A 455 -25.99 -11.50 -22.99
N LYS A 456 -24.95 -11.78 -23.79
CA LYS A 456 -23.64 -12.21 -23.27
C LYS A 456 -23.02 -11.13 -22.40
N LEU A 457 -23.23 -9.85 -22.73
CA LEU A 457 -22.69 -8.72 -21.97
C LEU A 457 -23.38 -8.45 -20.63
N LEU A 458 -24.62 -8.91 -20.43
CA LEU A 458 -25.37 -8.65 -19.19
C LEU A 458 -24.71 -9.26 -17.95
N LYS A 459 -23.92 -10.33 -18.10
CA LYS A 459 -23.17 -10.96 -17.00
C LYS A 459 -22.07 -10.03 -16.43
N TYR A 460 -21.72 -8.97 -17.15
CA TYR A 460 -20.72 -7.98 -16.76
C TYR A 460 -21.31 -6.65 -16.26
N VAL A 461 -22.64 -6.55 -16.14
CA VAL A 461 -23.33 -5.34 -15.69
C VAL A 461 -23.52 -5.42 -14.17
N ASP A 462 -22.65 -4.75 -13.41
CA ASP A 462 -22.63 -4.78 -11.94
C ASP A 462 -23.99 -4.57 -11.28
N ALA A 463 -24.82 -3.68 -11.83
CA ALA A 463 -26.14 -3.39 -11.28
C ALA A 463 -27.13 -4.57 -11.33
N ILE A 464 -26.85 -5.61 -12.13
CA ILE A 464 -27.75 -6.76 -12.37
C ILE A 464 -27.07 -8.13 -12.39
N LYS A 465 -25.73 -8.21 -12.39
CA LYS A 465 -24.99 -9.47 -12.58
C LYS A 465 -25.35 -10.55 -11.56
N ASP A 466 -25.66 -10.15 -10.33
CA ASP A 466 -26.02 -11.03 -9.21
C ASP A 466 -27.54 -11.15 -8.99
N ASP A 467 -28.37 -10.53 -9.85
CA ASP A 467 -29.83 -10.52 -9.74
C ASP A 467 -30.47 -11.09 -11.00
N GLU A 468 -30.73 -12.40 -10.97
CA GLU A 468 -31.29 -13.15 -12.10
C GLU A 468 -32.66 -12.59 -12.55
N THR A 469 -33.42 -12.00 -11.63
CA THR A 469 -34.75 -11.43 -11.92
C THR A 469 -34.63 -10.12 -12.69
N LYS A 470 -33.73 -9.23 -12.26
CA LYS A 470 -33.41 -8.01 -13.01
C LYS A 470 -32.78 -8.34 -14.36
N MET A 471 -31.88 -9.31 -14.42
CA MET A 471 -31.25 -9.74 -15.67
C MET A 471 -32.29 -10.26 -16.67
N LYS A 472 -33.23 -11.11 -16.24
CA LYS A 472 -34.37 -11.55 -17.06
C LYS A 472 -35.21 -10.37 -17.56
N SER A 473 -35.44 -9.37 -16.72
CA SER A 473 -36.23 -8.18 -17.08
C SER A 473 -35.54 -7.35 -18.16
N VAL A 474 -34.24 -7.10 -18.01
CA VAL A 474 -33.42 -6.41 -19.01
C VAL A 474 -33.36 -7.19 -20.33
N ARG A 475 -33.21 -8.52 -20.29
CA ARG A 475 -33.27 -9.38 -21.48
C ARG A 475 -34.59 -9.23 -22.24
N ARG A 476 -35.72 -9.17 -21.53
CA ARG A 476 -37.05 -8.97 -22.15
C ARG A 476 -37.17 -7.61 -22.84
N ILE A 477 -36.69 -6.53 -22.22
CA ILE A 477 -36.69 -5.19 -22.81
C ILE A 477 -35.85 -5.17 -24.09
N ILE A 478 -34.64 -5.77 -24.08
CA ILE A 478 -33.78 -5.91 -25.25
C ILE A 478 -34.47 -6.72 -26.35
N THR A 479 -35.09 -7.85 -26.00
CA THR A 479 -35.81 -8.72 -26.96
C THR A 479 -36.95 -7.96 -27.63
N GLU A 480 -37.80 -7.30 -26.86
CA GLU A 480 -38.92 -6.51 -27.38
C GLU A 480 -38.45 -5.34 -28.25
N THR A 481 -37.33 -4.74 -27.89
CA THR A 481 -36.78 -3.60 -28.60
C THR A 481 -36.22 -3.98 -29.97
N LEU A 482 -35.57 -5.14 -30.06
CA LEU A 482 -34.82 -5.58 -31.24
C LEU A 482 -35.57 -6.60 -32.10
N THR A 483 -36.69 -7.16 -31.61
CA THR A 483 -37.53 -8.06 -32.39
C THR A 483 -38.90 -7.47 -32.66
N PRO A 484 -39.52 -7.76 -33.82
CA PRO A 484 -40.89 -7.35 -34.11
C PRO A 484 -41.95 -8.09 -33.26
N ARG A 485 -41.56 -8.96 -32.33
CA ARG A 485 -42.45 -9.72 -31.44
C ARG A 485 -42.17 -9.34 -30.00
N SER A 486 -43.05 -8.56 -29.38
CA SER A 486 -42.92 -8.25 -27.95
C SER A 486 -43.01 -9.53 -27.12
N THR A 487 -42.03 -9.79 -26.26
CA THR A 487 -42.11 -10.84 -25.24
C THR A 487 -43.08 -10.49 -24.10
N PHE A 488 -43.57 -9.25 -24.05
CA PHE A 488 -44.75 -8.90 -23.28
C PHE A 488 -45.99 -9.31 -24.07
N ASN A 489 -46.26 -10.62 -24.11
CA ASN A 489 -47.65 -11.05 -24.27
C ASN A 489 -48.43 -10.37 -23.13
N PRO A 490 -49.59 -9.77 -23.40
CA PRO A 490 -50.15 -8.74 -22.54
C PRO A 490 -50.32 -9.30 -21.14
N PHE A 491 -49.69 -8.65 -20.16
CA PHE A 491 -50.16 -8.78 -18.79
C PHE A 491 -51.58 -8.22 -18.76
N GLY A 492 -52.56 -9.09 -18.54
CA GLY A 492 -54.00 -8.78 -18.54
C GLY A 492 -54.84 -10.04 -18.39
N GLU A 493 -56.07 -9.89 -17.86
CA GLU A 493 -56.96 -11.00 -17.49
C GLU A 493 -57.32 -11.89 -18.69
N LEU A 494 -57.11 -13.20 -18.52
CA LEU A 494 -57.64 -14.24 -19.39
C LEU A 494 -59.17 -14.32 -19.21
N PHE A 495 -59.94 -13.62 -20.04
CA PHE A 495 -61.36 -13.93 -20.22
C PHE A 495 -61.53 -15.08 -21.21
N ASN A 496 -61.20 -16.29 -20.77
CA ASN A 496 -61.62 -17.53 -21.43
C ASN A 496 -62.79 -18.16 -20.65
N HIS A 497 -64.01 -17.67 -20.88
CA HIS A 497 -65.19 -18.50 -20.66
C HIS A 497 -65.28 -19.52 -21.80
N ASN A 498 -64.80 -20.74 -21.53
CA ASN A 498 -65.25 -22.04 -22.09
C ASN A 498 -64.14 -23.11 -22.18
N PHE A 499 -63.23 -23.17 -21.21
CA PHE A 499 -62.23 -24.26 -21.19
C PHE A 499 -62.67 -25.52 -20.41
N PHE A 500 -63.79 -25.48 -19.66
CA PHE A 500 -64.24 -26.61 -18.82
C PHE A 500 -65.60 -27.21 -19.17
N ASN A 501 -66.21 -26.86 -20.32
CA ASN A 501 -67.44 -27.51 -20.76
C ASN A 501 -67.21 -28.31 -22.04
N GLN A 502 -66.63 -29.50 -21.89
CA GLN A 502 -66.95 -30.64 -22.72
C GLN A 502 -67.31 -31.81 -21.80
N LYS A 503 -68.57 -32.26 -21.92
CA LYS A 503 -68.97 -33.62 -21.58
C LYS A 503 -68.55 -34.55 -22.71
#